data_AF-A0A2V5W659-F1
#
_entry.id   AF-A0A2V5W659-F1
#
_cell.length_a   1.000
_cell.length_b   1.000
_cell.length_c   1.000
_cell.angle_alpha   90.00
_cell.angle_beta   90.00
_cell.angle_gamma   90.00
#
_symmetry.space_group_name_H-M   'P 1'
#
loop_
_entity.id
_entity.type
_entity.pdbx_description
1 polymer ?
#
loop_
_entity_poly.entity_id
_entity_poly.type
_entity_poly.pdbx_seq_one_letter_code
_entity_poly.pdbx_strand_id
1 'polypeptide(L)'
;ASAAASSAYLTVSEIFPLEIRALAIAIFYAFGTLAGGVGAPILFGWIIGTGSKTALLAGYLVGAALMIIGAVVEAFIGVDAERKSLEHVATPLSCKL
;
A
#
# COMPACT_ATOMS: atom_id res chain seq x y z
N ALA A 1 -12.98 5.87 -6.89
CA ALA A 1 -11.68 5.19 -6.79
C ALA A 1 -10.58 6.25 -6.84
N SER A 2 -9.56 6.17 -5.97
CA SER A 2 -8.49 7.18 -5.87
C SER A 2 -7.32 6.87 -6.81
N ALA A 3 -6.61 7.90 -7.30
CA ALA A 3 -5.45 7.76 -8.19
C ALA A 3 -4.35 6.85 -7.59
N ALA A 4 -4.18 6.88 -6.27
CA ALA A 4 -3.22 6.03 -5.56
C ALA A 4 -3.56 4.53 -5.65
N ALA A 5 -4.85 4.17 -5.58
CA ALA A 5 -5.27 2.77 -5.67
C ALA A 5 -5.12 2.23 -7.11
N SER A 6 -5.38 3.08 -8.11
CA SER A 6 -5.29 2.69 -9.52
C SER A 6 -3.84 2.51 -9.96
N SER A 7 -2.93 3.39 -9.52
CA SER A 7 -1.49 3.29 -9.81
C SER A 7 -0.87 2.06 -9.14
N ALA A 8 -1.17 1.81 -7.86
CA ALA A 8 -0.67 0.61 -7.16
C ALA A 8 -1.09 -0.70 -7.86
N TYR A 9 -2.33 -0.77 -8.37
CA TYR A 9 -2.80 -1.95 -9.10
C TYR A 9 -2.04 -2.17 -10.42
N LEU A 10 -1.71 -1.10 -11.14
CA LEU A 10 -0.88 -1.17 -12.35
C LEU A 10 0.55 -1.59 -12.01
N THR A 11 1.18 -0.95 -11.02
CA THR A 11 2.54 -1.27 -10.58
C THR A 11 2.68 -2.72 -10.13
N VAL A 12 1.74 -3.23 -9.32
CA VAL A 12 1.73 -4.65 -8.93
C VAL A 12 1.51 -5.56 -10.13
N SER A 13 0.72 -5.10 -11.10
CA SER A 13 0.56 -5.85 -12.34
C SER A 13 1.88 -5.90 -13.11
N GLU A 14 2.62 -4.82 -13.21
CA GLU A 14 3.84 -4.77 -14.02
C GLU A 14 5.04 -5.47 -13.37
N ILE A 15 5.12 -5.46 -12.03
CA ILE A 15 6.28 -6.01 -11.28
C ILE A 15 6.17 -7.53 -11.08
N PHE A 16 4.96 -8.08 -10.95
CA PHE A 16 4.77 -9.49 -10.60
C PHE A 16 4.33 -10.35 -11.80
N PRO A 17 4.90 -11.58 -11.95
CA PRO A 17 4.43 -12.58 -12.91
C PRO A 17 2.93 -12.85 -12.77
N LEU A 18 2.27 -13.18 -13.90
CA LEU A 18 0.81 -13.30 -13.98
C LEU A 18 0.27 -14.34 -12.99
N GLU A 19 1.04 -15.40 -12.77
CA GLU A 19 0.71 -16.55 -11.94
C GLU A 19 0.58 -16.19 -10.44
N ILE A 20 1.32 -15.19 -9.96
CA ILE A 20 1.35 -14.79 -8.53
C ILE A 20 0.72 -13.42 -8.25
N ARG A 21 0.34 -12.68 -9.29
CA ARG A 21 -0.20 -11.32 -9.18
C ARG A 21 -1.45 -11.24 -8.30
N ALA A 22 -2.38 -12.19 -8.46
CA ALA A 22 -3.60 -12.23 -7.65
C ALA A 22 -3.30 -12.48 -6.16
N LEU A 23 -2.33 -13.35 -5.87
CA LEU A 23 -1.90 -13.64 -4.50
C LEU A 23 -1.23 -12.41 -3.85
N ALA A 24 -0.37 -11.72 -4.59
CA ALA A 24 0.27 -10.49 -4.13
C ALA A 24 -0.80 -9.44 -3.74
N ILE A 25 -1.75 -9.15 -4.64
CA ILE A 25 -2.83 -8.19 -4.39
C ILE A 25 -3.66 -8.61 -3.17
N ALA A 26 -4.02 -9.89 -3.06
CA ALA A 26 -4.80 -10.40 -1.93
C ALA A 26 -4.09 -10.21 -0.59
N ILE A 27 -2.78 -10.49 -0.53
CA ILE A 27 -1.96 -10.31 0.68
C ILE A 27 -1.89 -8.83 1.05
N PHE A 28 -1.56 -7.95 0.11
CA PHE A 28 -1.53 -6.49 0.37
C PHE A 28 -2.88 -5.96 0.83
N TYR A 29 -3.98 -6.42 0.19
CA TYR A 29 -5.33 -6.04 0.59
C TYR A 29 -5.68 -6.53 1.99
N ALA A 30 -5.34 -7.78 2.34
CA ALA A 30 -5.60 -8.35 3.66
C ALA A 30 -4.86 -7.58 4.76
N PHE A 31 -3.57 -7.32 4.60
CA PHE A 31 -2.79 -6.56 5.59
C PHE A 31 -3.21 -5.09 5.64
N GLY A 32 -3.44 -4.44 4.51
CA GLY A 32 -3.92 -3.06 4.46
C GLY A 32 -5.28 -2.89 5.13
N THR A 33 -6.20 -3.84 4.91
CA THR A 33 -7.52 -3.85 5.55
C THR A 33 -7.42 -4.16 7.03
N LEU A 34 -6.54 -5.06 7.45
CA LEU A 34 -6.35 -5.36 8.87
C LEU A 34 -5.76 -4.14 9.61
N ALA A 35 -4.70 -3.55 9.09
CA ALA A 35 -4.05 -2.41 9.72
C ALA A 35 -4.92 -1.14 9.66
N GLY A 36 -5.40 -0.76 8.47
CA GLY A 36 -6.18 0.46 8.26
C GLY A 36 -7.66 0.28 8.57
N GLY A 37 -8.27 -0.81 8.14
CA GLY A 37 -9.71 -1.06 8.30
C GLY A 37 -10.12 -1.52 9.69
N VAL A 38 -9.26 -2.22 10.43
CA VAL A 38 -9.55 -2.64 11.83
C VAL A 38 -8.79 -1.77 12.82
N GLY A 39 -7.49 -1.55 12.62
CA GLY A 39 -6.65 -0.78 13.54
C GLY A 39 -7.08 0.69 13.67
N ALA A 40 -7.40 1.36 12.57
CA ALA A 40 -7.80 2.77 12.61
C ALA A 40 -9.11 3.02 13.38
N PRO A 41 -10.23 2.30 13.14
CA PRO A 41 -11.46 2.51 13.92
C PRO A 41 -11.30 2.17 15.41
N ILE A 42 -10.46 1.20 15.77
CA ILE A 42 -10.16 0.93 17.19
C ILE A 42 -9.44 2.13 17.81
N LEU A 43 -8.38 2.61 17.15
CA LEU A 43 -7.57 3.73 17.63
C LEU A 43 -8.39 5.03 17.72
N PHE A 44 -9.09 5.38 16.64
CA PHE A 44 -9.92 6.59 16.60
C PHE A 44 -11.15 6.46 17.49
N GLY A 45 -11.73 5.26 17.66
CA GLY A 45 -12.81 5.03 18.62
C GLY A 45 -12.39 5.35 20.06
N TRP A 46 -11.18 4.94 20.46
CA TRP A 46 -10.62 5.29 21.76
C TRP A 46 -10.34 6.80 21.90
N ILE A 47 -9.73 7.42 20.88
CA ILE A 47 -9.43 8.87 20.87
C ILE A 47 -10.72 9.69 20.93
N ILE A 48 -11.75 9.33 20.15
CA ILE A 48 -13.06 10.01 20.17
C ILE A 48 -13.71 9.87 21.56
N GLY A 49 -13.57 8.70 22.19
CA GLY A 49 -14.07 8.44 23.55
C GLY A 49 -13.48 9.38 24.62
N THR A 50 -12.31 9.98 24.37
CA THR A 50 -11.74 10.99 25.28
C THR A 50 -12.42 12.36 25.21
N GLY A 51 -13.23 12.62 24.18
CA GLY A 51 -13.91 13.90 23.95
C GLY A 51 -12.99 15.07 23.58
N SER A 52 -11.68 14.85 23.44
CA SER A 52 -10.69 15.90 23.22
C SER A 52 -10.42 16.15 21.73
N LYS A 53 -10.62 17.39 21.28
CA LYS A 53 -10.30 17.84 19.92
C LYS A 53 -8.80 17.81 19.61
N THR A 54 -7.96 18.07 20.62
CA THR A 54 -6.49 18.04 20.44
C THR A 54 -5.98 16.62 20.27
N ALA A 55 -6.58 15.64 20.96
CA ALA A 55 -6.25 14.24 20.79
C ALA A 55 -6.65 13.73 19.38
N LEU A 56 -7.81 14.16 18.87
CA LEU A 56 -8.22 13.89 17.50
C LEU A 56 -7.26 14.48 16.47
N LEU A 57 -6.85 15.74 16.64
CA LEU A 57 -5.88 16.38 15.76
C LEU A 57 -4.55 15.61 15.75
N ALA A 58 -4.07 15.21 16.93
CA ALA A 58 -2.85 14.39 17.03
C ALA A 58 -3.00 13.05 16.28
N GLY A 59 -4.16 12.39 16.38
CA GLY A 59 -4.45 11.17 15.61
C GLY A 59 -4.37 11.40 14.09
N TYR A 60 -4.92 12.50 13.59
CA TYR A 60 -4.80 12.85 12.17
C TYR A 60 -3.37 13.19 11.75
N LEU A 61 -2.60 13.88 12.60
CA LEU A 61 -1.19 14.18 12.34
C LEU A 61 -0.34 12.91 12.27
N VAL A 62 -0.62 11.92 13.12
CA VAL A 62 0.03 10.60 13.05
C VAL A 62 -0.30 9.91 11.74
N GLY A 63 -1.56 9.93 11.30
CA GLY A 63 -1.96 9.39 10.00
C GLY A 63 -1.26 10.07 8.82
N ALA A 64 -1.14 11.41 8.86
CA ALA A 64 -0.42 12.17 7.83
C ALA A 64 1.09 11.83 7.82
N ALA A 65 1.71 11.74 8.99
CA ALA A 65 3.11 11.34 9.11
C ALA A 65 3.37 9.93 8.57
N LEU A 66 2.46 8.97 8.83
CA LEU A 66 2.54 7.62 8.26
C LEU A 66 2.51 7.63 6.73
N MET A 67 1.66 8.45 6.11
CA MET A 67 1.61 8.58 4.65
C MET A 67 2.90 9.19 4.07
N ILE A 68 3.47 10.19 4.75
CA ILE A 68 4.76 10.78 4.34
C ILE A 68 5.87 9.74 4.41
N ILE A 69 5.92 8.94 5.48
CA ILE A 69 6.89 7.84 5.61
C ILE A 69 6.74 6.85 4.45
N GLY A 70 5.50 6.47 4.10
CA GLY A 70 5.23 5.61 2.94
C GLY A 70 5.80 6.17 1.64
N ALA A 71 5.58 7.47 1.38
CA ALA A 71 6.12 8.14 0.19
C ALA A 71 7.66 8.19 0.18
N VAL A 72 8.29 8.40 1.35
CA VAL A 72 9.74 8.39 1.48
C VAL A 72 10.30 6.98 1.23
N VAL A 73 9.67 5.96 1.81
CA VAL A 73 10.08 4.56 1.61
C VAL A 73 9.99 4.16 0.14
N GLU A 74 8.89 4.52 -0.54
CA GLU A 74 8.75 4.30 -1.99
C GLU A 74 9.84 5.03 -2.78
N ALA A 75 10.18 6.28 -2.41
CA ALA A 75 11.24 7.02 -3.10
C ALA A 75 12.63 6.37 -2.98
N PHE A 76 12.90 5.60 -1.91
CA PHE A 76 14.21 4.98 -1.68
C PHE A 76 14.29 3.49 -2.07
N ILE A 77 13.20 2.74 -1.91
CA ILE A 77 13.16 1.28 -2.09
C ILE A 77 12.29 0.88 -3.28
N GLY A 78 11.53 1.82 -3.85
CA GLY A 78 10.66 1.60 -4.98
C GLY A 78 11.40 1.03 -6.18
N VAL A 79 10.79 0.04 -6.80
CA VAL A 79 11.31 -0.55 -8.03
C VAL A 79 10.92 0.37 -9.18
N ASP A 80 11.92 0.89 -9.90
CA ASP A 80 11.71 1.67 -11.11
C ASP A 80 11.14 0.78 -12.22
N ALA A 81 9.81 0.75 -12.29
CA ALA A 81 9.02 0.07 -13.30
C ALA A 81 8.74 0.96 -14.54
N GLU A 82 9.13 2.24 -14.50
CA GLU A 82 8.87 3.17 -15.60
C GLU A 82 9.71 2.80 -16.83
N ARG A 83 9.02 2.64 -17.97
CA ARG A 83 9.62 2.46 -19.33
C ARG A 83 10.54 1.25 -19.51
N LYS A 84 10.53 0.25 -18.63
CA LYS A 84 11.24 -1.02 -18.86
C LYS A 84 10.31 -2.06 -19.48
N SER A 85 10.81 -2.82 -20.46
CA SER A 85 10.05 -3.93 -21.06
C SER A 85 9.71 -4.96 -19.97
N LEU A 86 8.44 -5.37 -19.91
CA LEU A 86 7.87 -6.34 -18.95
C LEU A 86 8.70 -7.64 -18.85
N GLU A 87 9.41 -7.96 -19.92
CA GLU A 87 10.26 -9.15 -20.13
C GLU A 87 11.54 -9.12 -19.28
N HIS A 88 12.00 -7.93 -18.89
CA HIS A 88 13.21 -7.71 -18.08
C HIS A 88 12.90 -7.51 -16.58
N VAL A 89 11.63 -7.24 -16.23
CA VAL A 89 11.19 -7.00 -14.84
C VAL A 89 10.50 -8.22 -14.24
N ALA A 90 9.68 -8.91 -15.04
CA ALA A 90 8.97 -10.12 -14.62
C ALA A 90 9.21 -11.23 -15.65
N THR A 91 10.38 -11.90 -15.59
CA THR A 91 10.63 -13.07 -16.44
C THR A 91 9.58 -14.13 -16.13
N PRO A 92 8.72 -14.53 -17.09
CA PRO A 92 7.66 -15.49 -16.85
C PRO A 92 8.28 -16.84 -16.45
N LEU A 93 7.73 -17.48 -15.41
CA LEU A 93 8.18 -18.82 -14.96
C LEU A 93 8.07 -19.86 -16.08
N SER A 94 7.20 -19.64 -17.07
CA SER A 94 7.03 -20.47 -18.26
C SER A 94 8.19 -20.42 -19.26
N CYS A 95 9.13 -19.47 -19.16
CA CYS A 95 10.32 -19.45 -20.03
C CYS A 95 11.49 -20.31 -19.51
N LYS A 96 11.34 -20.93 -18.32
CA LYS A 96 12.40 -21.71 -17.66
C LYS A 96 12.13 -23.22 -17.62
N LEU A 97 11.16 -23.69 -18.41
CA LEU A 97 10.78 -25.09 -18.56
C LEU A 97 11.00 -25.55 -19.99
#